data_AF-A0A517KZK5-F1
#
_entry.id   AF-A0A517KZK5-F1
#
_cell.length_a   1.000
_cell.length_b   1.000
_cell.length_c   1.000
_cell.angle_alpha   90.00
_cell.angle_beta   90.00
_cell.angle_gamma   90.00
#
_symmetry.space_group_name_H-M   'P 1'
#
loop_
_entity.id
_entity.type
_entity.pdbx_description
1 polymer ?
#
loop_
_entity_poly.entity_id
_entity_poly.type
_entity_poly.pdbx_seq_one_letter_code
_entity_poly.pdbx_strand_id
1 'polypeptide(L)'
;MLMECLNGNVGMDLGMEVPPEHEQNFFKGLAEIHVELSTIQLPMIGTIQGIKQDGTIQQGPIPGLGGPFATTTEFFQTWCAKATFGLSNDRLQQSCGSYAAELVPSIESFPKKLAMLASRISKFDKGPFPLIHGDFGHNNVVVNNDYQIIGVIDWEKAFAAPWEIAGDFPLTLSTVPPAMDAPWNYDEVGEPRDPILAKKFAKQKDYIAVVKDAEDARSITDIPSLSNLLQDSCKQHLMTAIMRLYPSGKVGFYSNLVLAIS
;
A
#
# COMPACT_ATOMS: atom_id res chain seq x y z
N MET A 1 19.67 17.01 -10.12
CA MET A 1 19.28 16.06 -11.18
C MET A 1 18.50 16.85 -12.21
N LEU A 2 18.83 16.72 -13.50
CA LEU A 2 18.03 17.26 -14.59
C LEU A 2 17.32 16.07 -15.24
N MET A 3 16.02 16.21 -15.52
CA MET A 3 15.18 15.18 -16.10
C MET A 3 14.32 15.80 -17.21
N GLU A 4 13.71 14.95 -18.04
CA GLU A 4 12.72 15.40 -19.02
C GLU A 4 11.55 16.10 -18.30
N CYS A 5 11.07 17.21 -18.90
CA CYS A 5 9.92 17.93 -18.40
C CYS A 5 8.64 17.37 -19.04
N LEU A 6 7.79 16.75 -18.24
CA LEU A 6 6.48 16.28 -18.67
C LEU A 6 5.49 17.45 -18.68
N ASN A 7 4.90 17.75 -19.83
CA ASN A 7 3.90 18.82 -19.96
C ASN A 7 2.53 18.32 -19.47
N GLY A 8 2.33 18.31 -18.15
CA GLY A 8 1.08 17.91 -17.51
C GLY A 8 0.98 18.44 -16.08
N ASN A 9 -0.06 17.99 -15.37
CA ASN A 9 -0.35 18.40 -13.99
C ASN A 9 -0.26 17.19 -13.05
N VAL A 10 0.16 17.40 -11.81
CA VAL A 10 0.07 16.37 -10.75
C VAL A 10 -1.17 16.58 -9.90
N GLY A 11 -1.53 15.60 -9.06
CA GLY A 11 -2.71 15.69 -8.21
C GLY A 11 -2.78 16.95 -7.35
N MET A 12 -1.64 17.48 -6.88
CA MET A 12 -1.60 18.71 -6.08
C MET A 12 -2.08 19.94 -6.85
N ASP A 13 -1.80 20.01 -8.16
CA ASP A 13 -2.26 21.09 -9.05
C ASP A 13 -3.77 20.97 -9.33
N LEU A 14 -4.34 19.78 -9.15
CA LEU A 14 -5.72 19.41 -9.48
C LEU A 14 -6.61 19.26 -8.24
N GLY A 15 -6.18 19.78 -7.08
CA GLY A 15 -6.97 19.73 -5.84
C GLY A 15 -7.11 18.33 -5.23
N MET A 16 -6.24 17.38 -5.64
CA MET A 16 -6.23 15.98 -5.19
C MET A 16 -7.52 15.22 -5.53
N GLU A 17 -8.26 15.70 -6.54
CA GLU A 17 -9.49 15.10 -7.02
C GLU A 17 -9.38 14.74 -8.51
N VAL A 18 -10.01 13.63 -8.87
CA VAL A 18 -10.19 13.21 -10.27
C VAL A 18 -11.65 13.47 -10.64
N PRO A 19 -11.95 14.30 -11.63
CA PRO A 19 -13.31 14.55 -12.07
C PRO A 19 -14.01 13.24 -12.47
N PRO A 20 -15.30 13.05 -12.11
CA PRO A 20 -16.00 11.79 -12.35
C PRO A 20 -15.96 11.29 -13.80
N GLU A 21 -15.99 12.20 -14.77
CA GLU A 21 -15.93 11.92 -16.20
C GLU A 21 -14.58 11.32 -16.66
N HIS A 22 -13.52 11.56 -15.89
CA HIS A 22 -12.16 11.09 -16.17
C HIS A 22 -11.74 9.89 -15.32
N GLU A 23 -12.52 9.56 -14.28
CA GLU A 23 -12.16 8.59 -13.25
C GLU A 23 -11.86 7.20 -13.81
N GLN A 24 -12.67 6.71 -14.75
CA GLN A 24 -12.48 5.39 -15.36
C GLN A 24 -11.15 5.31 -16.13
N ASN A 25 -10.85 6.32 -16.95
CA ASN A 25 -9.61 6.36 -17.73
C ASN A 25 -8.39 6.49 -16.81
N PHE A 26 -8.50 7.30 -15.76
CA PHE A 26 -7.44 7.48 -14.79
C PHE A 26 -7.15 6.20 -14.01
N PHE A 27 -8.18 5.49 -13.54
CA PHE A 27 -8.01 4.21 -12.85
C PHE A 27 -7.46 3.12 -13.77
N LYS A 28 -7.84 3.11 -15.05
CA LYS A 28 -7.23 2.24 -16.04
C LYS A 28 -5.73 2.47 -16.17
N GLY A 29 -5.30 3.72 -16.34
CA GLY A 29 -3.87 4.05 -16.39
C GLY A 29 -3.12 3.66 -15.12
N LEU A 30 -3.71 3.94 -13.94
CA LEU A 30 -3.11 3.52 -12.66
C LEU A 30 -2.96 2.00 -12.57
N ALA A 31 -3.99 1.25 -12.96
CA ALA A 31 -3.97 -0.21 -12.94
C ALA A 31 -2.92 -0.78 -13.91
N GLU A 32 -2.81 -0.24 -15.12
CA GLU A 32 -1.81 -0.65 -16.10
C GLU A 32 -0.39 -0.48 -15.57
N ILE A 33 -0.11 0.66 -14.92
CA ILE A 33 1.17 0.92 -14.26
C ILE A 33 1.36 -0.03 -13.06
N HIS A 34 0.33 -0.23 -12.24
CA HIS A 34 0.41 -1.08 -11.06
C HIS A 34 0.77 -2.52 -11.43
N VAL A 35 0.12 -3.04 -12.47
CA VAL A 35 0.42 -4.35 -13.06
C VAL A 35 1.82 -4.36 -13.65
N GLU A 36 2.22 -3.34 -14.41
CA GLU A 36 3.57 -3.26 -14.99
C GLU A 36 4.67 -3.33 -13.93
N LEU A 37 4.54 -2.58 -12.84
CA LEU A 37 5.51 -2.61 -11.75
C LEU A 37 5.59 -3.99 -11.09
N SER A 38 4.46 -4.69 -10.98
CA SER A 38 4.43 -6.05 -10.45
C SER A 38 5.21 -7.07 -11.30
N THR A 39 5.37 -6.78 -12.60
CA THR A 39 6.17 -7.64 -13.50
C THR A 39 7.68 -7.43 -13.36
N ILE A 40 8.10 -6.33 -12.75
CA ILE A 40 9.52 -6.05 -12.48
C ILE A 40 9.90 -6.76 -11.18
N GLN A 41 10.43 -7.97 -11.32
CA GLN A 41 10.72 -8.86 -10.19
C GLN A 41 12.20 -8.90 -9.83
N LEU A 42 12.49 -8.79 -8.53
CA LEU A 42 13.83 -8.76 -7.97
C LEU A 42 14.04 -9.89 -6.95
N PRO A 43 15.27 -10.42 -6.81
CA PRO A 43 15.53 -11.60 -5.98
C PRO A 43 15.43 -11.34 -4.47
N MET A 44 15.55 -10.09 -4.02
CA MET A 44 15.48 -9.72 -2.61
C MET A 44 14.49 -8.57 -2.39
N ILE A 45 14.08 -8.35 -1.14
CA ILE A 45 13.31 -7.18 -0.72
C ILE A 45 14.30 -6.07 -0.37
N GLY A 46 14.26 -4.96 -1.09
CA GLY A 46 15.28 -3.92 -0.93
C GLY A 46 15.24 -2.83 -2.01
N THR A 47 16.00 -1.76 -1.79
CA THR A 47 16.12 -0.65 -2.75
C THR A 47 16.99 -1.04 -3.95
N ILE A 48 16.79 -0.36 -5.08
CA ILE A 48 17.67 -0.44 -6.24
C ILE A 48 18.79 0.59 -6.03
N GLN A 49 20.03 0.13 -5.86
CA GLN A 49 21.20 1.02 -5.67
C GLN A 49 21.91 1.35 -6.98
N GLY A 50 21.70 0.54 -8.01
CA GLY A 50 22.33 0.73 -9.30
C GLY A 50 22.30 -0.54 -10.14
N ILE A 51 23.01 -0.48 -11.26
CA ILE A 51 23.20 -1.59 -12.17
C ILE A 51 24.70 -1.91 -12.18
N LYS A 52 25.04 -3.19 -11.99
CA LYS A 52 26.42 -3.66 -12.04
C LYS A 52 26.94 -3.66 -13.49
N GLN A 53 28.25 -3.82 -13.65
CA GLN A 53 28.89 -3.87 -14.97
C GLN A 53 28.37 -5.00 -15.88
N ASP A 54 27.89 -6.09 -15.29
CA ASP A 54 27.30 -7.23 -16.00
C ASP A 54 25.81 -7.02 -16.36
N GLY A 55 25.25 -5.84 -16.07
CA GLY A 55 23.84 -5.51 -16.31
C GLY A 55 22.88 -5.98 -15.21
N THR A 56 23.36 -6.67 -14.16
CA THR A 56 22.49 -7.13 -13.07
C THR A 56 22.17 -5.99 -12.10
N ILE A 57 20.96 -6.02 -11.53
CA ILE A 57 20.50 -5.02 -10.57
C ILE A 57 21.22 -5.24 -9.22
N GLN A 58 21.81 -4.17 -8.68
CA GLN A 58 22.35 -4.15 -7.33
C GLN A 58 21.28 -3.72 -6.34
N GLN A 59 20.89 -4.63 -5.45
CA GLN A 59 19.93 -4.34 -4.39
C GLN A 59 20.62 -3.99 -3.07
N GLY A 60 20.02 -3.06 -2.32
CA GLY A 60 20.51 -2.58 -1.05
C GLY A 60 19.44 -2.45 0.04
N PRO A 61 19.83 -1.97 1.23
CA PRO A 61 18.91 -1.79 2.34
C PRO A 61 17.83 -0.74 2.05
N ILE A 62 16.69 -0.91 2.69
CA ILE A 62 15.63 0.09 2.78
C ILE A 62 16.01 1.09 3.88
N PRO A 63 16.07 2.41 3.60
CA PRO A 63 16.38 3.43 4.59
C PRO A 63 15.50 3.31 5.86
N GLY A 64 16.13 3.39 7.03
CA GLY A 64 15.45 3.20 8.34
C GLY A 64 15.16 1.75 8.72
N LEU A 65 14.91 0.87 7.75
CA LEU A 65 14.52 -0.52 8.01
C LEU A 65 15.70 -1.52 7.96
N GLY A 66 16.60 -1.41 6.96
CA GLY A 66 17.71 -2.35 6.74
C GLY A 66 17.50 -3.27 5.54
N GLY A 67 18.18 -4.42 5.52
CA GLY A 67 18.17 -5.38 4.40
C GLY A 67 19.38 -5.25 3.47
N PRO A 68 19.30 -5.70 2.20
CA PRO A 68 18.13 -6.32 1.57
C PRO A 68 17.76 -7.67 2.23
N PHE A 69 16.51 -8.07 2.17
CA PHE A 69 16.00 -9.30 2.81
C PHE A 69 15.76 -10.40 1.79
N ALA A 70 16.11 -11.64 2.15
CA ALA A 70 15.87 -12.79 1.28
C ALA A 70 14.44 -13.31 1.39
N THR A 71 13.75 -12.97 2.48
CA THR A 71 12.38 -13.44 2.73
C THR A 71 11.43 -12.35 3.21
N THR A 72 10.14 -12.54 2.92
CA THR A 72 9.06 -11.71 3.45
C THR A 72 8.96 -11.80 4.98
N THR A 73 9.22 -12.99 5.52
CA THR A 73 9.28 -13.23 6.96
C THR A 73 10.34 -12.35 7.63
N GLU A 74 11.58 -12.33 7.11
CA GLU A 74 12.66 -11.49 7.63
C GLU A 74 12.31 -10.00 7.55
N PHE A 75 11.71 -9.56 6.44
CA PHE A 75 11.25 -8.19 6.26
C PHE A 75 10.24 -7.80 7.36
N PHE A 76 9.18 -8.58 7.56
CA PHE A 76 8.15 -8.25 8.55
C PHE A 76 8.66 -8.36 9.99
N GLN A 77 9.52 -9.35 10.30
CA GLN A 77 10.16 -9.43 11.62
C GLN A 77 11.01 -8.19 11.91
N THR A 78 11.78 -7.73 10.91
CA THR A 78 12.61 -6.53 11.04
C THR A 78 11.75 -5.27 11.15
N TRP A 79 10.67 -5.17 10.38
CA TRP A 79 9.69 -4.09 10.52
C TRP A 79 9.09 -4.05 11.92
N CYS A 80 8.62 -5.18 12.44
CA CYS A 80 8.03 -5.24 13.79
C CYS A 80 9.02 -4.82 14.89
N ALA A 81 10.30 -5.17 14.73
CA ALA A 81 11.34 -4.80 15.69
C ALA A 81 11.69 -3.30 15.68
N LYS A 82 11.42 -2.60 14.56
CA LYS A 82 11.76 -1.19 14.35
C LYS A 82 10.55 -0.26 14.27
N ALA A 83 9.33 -0.81 14.24
CA ALA A 83 8.11 -0.07 14.03
C ALA A 83 7.91 0.99 15.12
N THR A 84 7.86 2.25 14.69
CA THR A 84 7.49 3.39 15.53
C THR A 84 6.12 3.89 15.11
N PHE A 85 5.26 4.16 16.09
CA PHE A 85 3.98 4.79 15.81
C PHE A 85 4.21 6.28 15.53
N GLY A 86 3.50 6.85 14.54
CA GLY A 86 3.76 8.22 14.09
C GLY A 86 3.42 9.34 15.08
N LEU A 87 2.70 9.03 16.17
CA LEU A 87 2.43 9.99 17.25
C LEU A 87 3.29 9.71 18.49
N SER A 88 3.72 10.78 19.16
CA SER A 88 4.25 10.68 20.53
C SER A 88 3.16 10.22 21.51
N ASN A 89 3.57 9.63 22.64
CA ASN A 89 2.63 9.14 23.66
C ASN A 89 1.63 10.21 24.10
N ASP A 90 2.08 11.45 24.33
CA ASP A 90 1.19 12.54 24.75
C ASP A 90 0.13 12.87 23.68
N ARG A 91 0.55 12.94 22.40
CA ARG A 91 -0.37 13.19 21.28
C ARG A 91 -1.30 12.01 21.02
N LEU A 92 -0.82 10.79 21.22
CA LEU A 92 -1.61 9.58 21.11
C LEU A 92 -2.73 9.58 22.17
N GLN A 93 -2.40 9.83 23.43
CA GLN A 93 -3.39 9.93 24.52
C GLN A 93 -4.46 10.98 24.22
N GLN A 94 -4.03 12.17 23.76
CA GLN A 94 -4.95 13.24 23.37
C GLN A 94 -5.85 12.84 22.20
N SER A 95 -5.29 12.20 21.17
CA SER A 95 -6.02 11.80 19.96
C SER A 95 -7.01 10.65 20.21
N CYS A 96 -6.71 9.76 21.17
CA CYS A 96 -7.63 8.68 21.55
C CYS A 96 -8.80 9.17 22.41
N GLY A 97 -8.65 10.28 23.14
CA GLY A 97 -9.69 10.83 24.01
C GLY A 97 -10.21 9.80 25.02
N SER A 98 -11.54 9.68 25.14
CA SER A 98 -12.19 8.75 26.06
C SER A 98 -11.93 7.26 25.76
N TYR A 99 -11.44 6.93 24.56
CA TYR A 99 -11.18 5.55 24.12
C TYR A 99 -9.72 5.11 24.33
N ALA A 100 -8.89 5.93 24.99
CA ALA A 100 -7.48 5.65 25.18
C ALA A 100 -7.18 4.30 25.86
N ALA A 101 -8.02 3.89 26.82
CA ALA A 101 -7.86 2.63 27.54
C ALA A 101 -7.96 1.38 26.63
N GLU A 102 -8.61 1.49 25.48
CA GLU A 102 -8.78 0.40 24.52
C GLU A 102 -7.85 0.56 23.30
N LEU A 103 -7.73 1.79 22.78
CA LEU A 103 -6.95 2.08 21.57
C LEU A 103 -5.44 1.99 21.80
N VAL A 104 -4.94 2.52 22.93
CA VAL A 104 -3.50 2.54 23.19
C VAL A 104 -2.92 1.12 23.30
N PRO A 105 -3.48 0.19 24.10
CA PRO A 105 -2.99 -1.19 24.13
C PRO A 105 -3.11 -1.91 22.78
N SER A 106 -4.15 -1.59 22.00
CA SER A 106 -4.33 -2.15 20.65
C SER A 106 -3.21 -1.71 19.70
N ILE A 107 -2.83 -0.43 19.73
CA ILE A 107 -1.72 0.13 18.94
C ILE A 107 -0.38 -0.45 19.40
N GLU A 108 -0.10 -0.39 20.71
CA GLU A 108 1.19 -0.81 21.27
C GLU A 108 1.45 -2.32 21.08
N SER A 109 0.41 -3.15 21.17
CA SER A 109 0.55 -4.60 20.99
C SER A 109 0.68 -5.03 19.52
N PHE A 110 0.40 -4.15 18.56
CA PHE A 110 0.31 -4.50 17.14
C PHE A 110 1.62 -5.06 16.57
N PRO A 111 2.80 -4.40 16.68
CA PRO A 111 4.04 -4.94 16.14
C PRO A 111 4.41 -6.30 16.75
N LYS A 112 4.19 -6.46 18.06
CA LYS A 112 4.49 -7.72 18.75
C LYS A 112 3.61 -8.87 18.27
N LYS A 113 2.31 -8.64 18.11
CA LYS A 113 1.36 -9.66 17.61
C LYS A 113 1.66 -9.98 16.14
N LEU A 114 1.98 -8.98 15.33
CA LEU A 114 2.36 -9.17 13.93
C LEU A 114 3.64 -10.01 13.79
N ALA A 115 4.66 -9.75 14.63
CA ALA A 115 5.90 -10.52 14.62
C ALA A 115 5.67 -12.03 14.85
N MET A 116 4.71 -12.40 15.69
CA MET A 116 4.34 -13.80 15.95
C MET A 116 3.70 -14.48 14.73
N LEU A 117 3.09 -13.70 13.83
CA LEU A 117 2.44 -14.19 12.62
C LEU A 117 3.30 -13.99 11.36
N ALA A 118 4.48 -13.39 11.45
CA ALA A 118 5.26 -12.96 10.29
C ALA A 118 5.48 -14.09 9.25
N SER A 119 5.76 -15.31 9.72
CA SER A 119 5.96 -16.49 8.85
C SER A 119 4.69 -17.03 8.18
N ARG A 120 3.51 -16.54 8.59
CA ARG A 120 2.20 -16.93 8.07
C ARG A 120 1.58 -15.88 7.15
N ILE A 121 2.15 -14.66 7.09
CA ILE A 121 1.61 -13.56 6.29
C ILE A 121 1.69 -13.89 4.80
N SER A 122 2.84 -14.40 4.35
CA SER A 122 3.11 -14.56 2.93
C SER A 122 3.08 -16.00 2.46
N LYS A 123 2.43 -16.21 1.32
CA LYS A 123 2.55 -17.45 0.54
C LYS A 123 3.75 -17.40 -0.43
N PHE A 124 4.33 -16.21 -0.61
CA PHE A 124 5.42 -15.91 -1.55
C PHE A 124 6.68 -15.50 -0.80
N ASP A 125 6.97 -16.22 0.29
CA ASP A 125 7.97 -15.82 1.27
C ASP A 125 9.36 -15.60 0.67
N LYS A 126 9.75 -16.39 -0.34
CA LYS A 126 11.06 -16.34 -0.99
C LYS A 126 11.08 -15.59 -2.33
N GLY A 127 10.00 -14.87 -2.65
CA GLY A 127 9.89 -14.10 -3.87
C GLY A 127 9.75 -14.95 -5.14
N PRO A 128 10.14 -14.42 -6.32
CA PRO A 128 10.77 -13.10 -6.49
C PRO A 128 9.79 -11.95 -6.15
N PHE A 129 10.34 -10.76 -5.89
CA PHE A 129 9.63 -9.64 -5.26
C PHE A 129 9.36 -8.51 -6.26
N PRO A 130 8.10 -8.03 -6.40
CA PRO A 130 7.76 -6.96 -7.32
C PRO A 130 8.34 -5.62 -6.88
N LEU A 131 8.70 -4.78 -7.85
CA LEU A 131 9.00 -3.38 -7.62
C LEU A 131 7.72 -2.64 -7.25
N ILE A 132 7.79 -1.80 -6.22
CA ILE A 132 6.74 -0.83 -5.92
C ILE A 132 7.33 0.59 -5.90
N HIS A 133 6.46 1.58 -6.13
CA HIS A 133 6.83 2.99 -6.00
C HIS A 133 7.00 3.45 -4.54
N GLY A 134 6.31 2.80 -3.59
CA GLY A 134 6.28 3.18 -2.18
C GLY A 134 5.37 4.37 -1.83
N ASP A 135 4.95 5.16 -2.83
CA ASP A 135 4.06 6.32 -2.67
C ASP A 135 3.13 6.50 -3.88
N PHE A 136 2.69 5.38 -4.45
CA PHE A 136 1.93 5.36 -5.69
C PHE A 136 0.53 5.96 -5.51
N GLY A 137 0.18 6.97 -6.30
CA GLY A 137 -1.13 7.61 -6.29
C GLY A 137 -1.15 8.92 -7.07
N HIS A 138 -2.31 9.58 -7.07
CA HIS A 138 -2.55 10.83 -7.80
C HIS A 138 -1.54 11.95 -7.49
N ASN A 139 -0.92 11.94 -6.31
CA ASN A 139 0.14 12.88 -5.92
C ASN A 139 1.43 12.75 -6.75
N ASN A 140 1.71 11.54 -7.28
CA ASN A 140 2.98 11.20 -7.93
C ASN A 140 2.81 10.73 -9.38
N VAL A 141 1.62 10.93 -9.96
CA VAL A 141 1.36 10.70 -11.38
C VAL A 141 1.07 12.02 -12.07
N VAL A 142 1.68 12.21 -13.24
CA VAL A 142 1.47 13.38 -14.10
C VAL A 142 0.42 13.03 -15.12
N VAL A 143 -0.59 13.88 -15.28
CA VAL A 143 -1.66 13.71 -16.27
C VAL A 143 -1.70 14.85 -17.29
N ASN A 144 -2.13 14.53 -18.51
CA ASN A 144 -2.46 15.56 -19.52
C ASN A 144 -3.88 16.13 -19.29
N ASN A 145 -4.33 17.02 -20.18
CA ASN A 145 -5.65 17.67 -20.09
C ASN A 145 -6.84 16.69 -20.18
N ASP A 146 -6.62 15.49 -20.74
CA ASP A 146 -7.63 14.43 -20.85
C ASP A 146 -7.56 13.43 -19.68
N TYR A 147 -6.79 13.77 -18.62
CA TYR A 147 -6.52 12.92 -17.45
C TYR A 147 -5.84 11.58 -17.78
N GLN A 148 -5.17 11.49 -18.93
CA GLN A 148 -4.33 10.35 -19.26
C GLN A 148 -2.99 10.50 -18.53
N ILE A 149 -2.52 9.42 -17.90
CA ILE A 149 -1.24 9.40 -17.20
C ILE A 149 -0.11 9.43 -18.23
N ILE A 150 0.76 10.42 -18.13
CA ILE A 150 1.92 10.61 -19.00
C ILE A 150 3.26 10.35 -18.29
N GLY A 151 3.23 10.14 -16.98
CA GLY A 151 4.41 9.73 -16.24
C GLY A 151 4.16 9.52 -14.75
N VAL A 152 5.13 8.87 -14.12
CA VAL A 152 5.19 8.62 -12.68
C VAL A 152 6.51 9.18 -12.16
N ILE A 153 6.44 10.00 -11.12
CA ILE A 153 7.57 10.77 -10.60
C ILE A 153 7.79 10.45 -9.11
N ASP A 154 8.89 10.94 -8.54
CA ASP A 154 9.19 10.80 -7.11
C ASP A 154 9.40 9.34 -6.63
N TRP A 155 10.38 8.68 -7.24
CA TRP A 155 10.74 7.28 -6.97
C TRP A 155 11.57 7.06 -5.70
N GLU A 156 11.72 8.06 -4.82
CA GLU A 156 12.64 7.97 -3.68
C GLU A 156 12.27 6.87 -2.66
N LYS A 157 10.98 6.49 -2.61
CA LYS A 157 10.46 5.42 -1.75
C LYS A 157 10.36 4.08 -2.46
N ALA A 158 10.87 3.96 -3.68
CA ALA A 158 10.74 2.73 -4.45
C ALA A 158 11.65 1.62 -3.95
N PHE A 159 11.10 0.41 -3.86
CA PHE A 159 11.85 -0.79 -3.47
C PHE A 159 11.15 -2.06 -3.97
N ALA A 160 11.89 -3.16 -4.06
CA ALA A 160 11.31 -4.48 -4.24
C ALA A 160 10.63 -4.92 -2.94
N ALA A 161 9.34 -5.22 -2.98
CA ALA A 161 8.54 -5.44 -1.77
C ALA A 161 7.94 -6.86 -1.72
N PRO A 162 7.51 -7.34 -0.53
CA PRO A 162 6.59 -8.46 -0.44
C PRO A 162 5.37 -8.29 -1.36
N TRP A 163 4.89 -9.39 -1.92
CA TRP A 163 3.67 -9.41 -2.75
C TRP A 163 2.46 -8.86 -2.01
N GLU A 164 2.37 -9.12 -0.70
CA GLU A 164 1.30 -8.56 0.13
C GLU A 164 1.31 -7.03 0.10
N ILE A 165 2.49 -6.38 0.18
CA ILE A 165 2.59 -4.92 0.10
C ILE A 165 2.27 -4.42 -1.30
N ALA A 166 2.71 -5.12 -2.35
CA ALA A 166 2.34 -4.78 -3.72
C ALA A 166 0.82 -4.87 -3.94
N GLY A 167 0.13 -5.78 -3.24
CA GLY A 167 -1.32 -5.91 -3.22
C GLY A 167 -2.09 -4.85 -2.42
N ASP A 168 -1.49 -3.70 -2.12
CA ASP A 168 -2.19 -2.57 -1.49
C ASP A 168 -2.73 -1.58 -2.56
N PHE A 169 -3.79 -0.85 -2.22
CA PHE A 169 -4.35 0.13 -3.14
C PHE A 169 -3.41 1.34 -3.33
N PRO A 170 -3.42 1.99 -4.51
CA PRO A 170 -2.82 3.32 -4.68
C PRO A 170 -3.39 4.31 -3.65
N LEU A 171 -2.62 5.32 -3.26
CA LEU A 171 -3.02 6.35 -2.28
C LEU A 171 -4.35 7.02 -2.62
N THR A 172 -4.65 7.17 -3.92
CA THR A 172 -5.93 7.70 -4.42
C THR A 172 -7.14 6.93 -3.91
N LEU A 173 -6.97 5.63 -3.64
CA LEU A 173 -8.02 4.70 -3.22
C LEU A 173 -7.82 4.23 -1.77
N SER A 174 -6.94 4.90 -1.00
CA SER A 174 -6.68 4.52 0.39
C SER A 174 -7.88 4.81 1.29
N THR A 175 -8.22 3.82 2.13
CA THR A 175 -9.27 3.90 3.15
C THR A 175 -8.70 3.44 4.49
N VAL A 176 -9.37 3.81 5.58
CA VAL A 176 -9.09 3.21 6.89
C VAL A 176 -9.78 1.84 6.91
N PRO A 177 -9.06 0.75 7.23
CA PRO A 177 -9.69 -0.56 7.38
C PRO A 177 -10.88 -0.52 8.36
N PRO A 178 -12.04 -1.09 8.01
CA PRO A 178 -13.20 -1.12 8.90
C PRO A 178 -12.90 -1.73 10.27
N ALA A 179 -12.06 -2.77 10.31
CA ALA A 179 -11.65 -3.43 11.55
C ALA A 179 -10.86 -2.51 12.51
N MET A 180 -10.22 -1.46 12.00
CA MET A 180 -9.51 -0.47 12.81
C MET A 180 -10.38 0.72 13.23
N ASP A 181 -11.45 0.98 12.46
CA ASP A 181 -12.24 2.19 12.59
C ASP A 181 -13.32 2.06 13.67
N ALA A 182 -14.03 3.14 13.94
CA ALA A 182 -15.09 3.15 14.92
C ALA A 182 -16.29 2.29 14.45
N PRO A 183 -16.79 1.33 15.25
CA PRO A 183 -17.87 0.44 14.83
C PRO A 183 -19.16 1.17 14.42
N TRP A 184 -19.44 2.33 15.03
CA TRP A 184 -20.65 3.12 14.71
C TRP A 184 -20.60 3.82 13.35
N ASN A 185 -19.46 3.80 12.65
CA ASN A 185 -19.37 4.26 11.26
C ASN A 185 -20.00 3.27 10.27
N TYR A 186 -20.32 2.05 10.72
CA TYR A 186 -20.83 0.96 9.90
C TYR A 186 -22.22 0.52 10.38
N ASP A 187 -22.99 -0.07 9.48
CA ASP A 187 -24.29 -0.66 9.78
C ASP A 187 -24.18 -2.11 10.28
N GLU A 188 -25.32 -2.77 10.49
CA GLU A 188 -25.38 -4.15 11.02
C GLU A 188 -24.78 -5.19 10.06
N VAL A 189 -24.65 -4.88 8.77
CA VAL A 189 -24.04 -5.75 7.76
C VAL A 189 -22.58 -5.38 7.46
N GLY A 190 -22.04 -4.37 8.15
CA GLY A 190 -20.65 -3.93 8.01
C GLY A 190 -20.42 -2.92 6.89
N GLU A 191 -21.48 -2.35 6.31
CA GLU A 191 -21.37 -1.34 5.26
C GLU A 191 -21.21 0.06 5.87
N PRO A 192 -20.42 0.95 5.24
CA PRO A 192 -20.25 2.32 5.72
C PRO A 192 -21.56 3.10 5.70
N ARG A 193 -21.88 3.77 6.80
CA ARG A 193 -23.02 4.70 6.89
C ARG A 193 -22.77 6.02 6.17
N ASP A 194 -21.51 6.46 6.12
CA ASP A 194 -21.11 7.67 5.39
C ASP A 194 -21.10 7.40 3.87
N PRO A 195 -21.90 8.12 3.07
CA PRO A 195 -21.95 7.90 1.62
C PRO A 195 -20.61 8.18 0.93
N ILE A 196 -19.77 9.05 1.48
CA ILE A 196 -18.45 9.34 0.92
C ILE A 196 -17.53 8.11 1.09
N LEU A 197 -17.51 7.53 2.30
CA LEU A 197 -16.77 6.31 2.58
C LEU A 197 -17.30 5.11 1.76
N ALA A 198 -18.63 4.95 1.66
CA ALA A 198 -19.25 3.92 0.82
C ALA A 198 -18.81 4.05 -0.66
N LYS A 199 -18.77 5.27 -1.20
CA LYS A 199 -18.27 5.52 -2.55
C LYS A 199 -16.79 5.12 -2.70
N LYS A 200 -15.94 5.33 -1.68
CA LYS A 200 -14.54 4.90 -1.74
C LYS A 200 -14.38 3.38 -1.79
N PHE A 201 -15.16 2.63 -1.00
CA PHE A 201 -15.14 1.16 -1.08
C PHE A 201 -15.68 0.64 -2.41
N ALA A 202 -16.71 1.28 -2.97
CA ALA A 202 -17.18 0.96 -4.32
C ALA A 202 -16.05 1.16 -5.36
N LYS A 203 -15.32 2.28 -5.29
CA LYS A 203 -14.16 2.53 -6.16
C LYS A 203 -13.04 1.52 -6.00
N GLN A 204 -12.76 1.03 -4.80
CA GLN A 204 -11.79 -0.05 -4.58
C GLN A 204 -12.22 -1.34 -5.30
N LYS A 205 -13.51 -1.69 -5.23
CA LYS A 205 -14.07 -2.84 -5.95
C LYS A 205 -13.97 -2.68 -7.46
N ASP A 206 -14.29 -1.50 -7.99
CA ASP A 206 -14.15 -1.20 -9.41
C ASP A 206 -12.68 -1.29 -9.84
N TYR A 207 -11.76 -0.76 -9.02
CA TYR A 207 -10.33 -0.82 -9.31
C TYR A 207 -9.79 -2.25 -9.36
N ILE A 208 -10.27 -3.18 -8.51
CA ILE A 208 -9.90 -4.60 -8.59
C ILE A 208 -10.27 -5.17 -9.97
N ALA A 209 -11.45 -4.85 -10.49
CA ALA A 209 -11.87 -5.30 -11.82
C ALA A 209 -10.97 -4.71 -12.92
N VAL A 210 -10.63 -3.42 -12.82
CA VAL A 210 -9.73 -2.76 -13.79
C VAL A 210 -8.31 -3.34 -13.74
N VAL A 211 -7.79 -3.69 -12.55
CA VAL A 211 -6.50 -4.38 -12.42
C VAL A 211 -6.56 -5.75 -13.08
N LYS A 212 -7.65 -6.51 -12.87
CA LYS A 212 -7.84 -7.80 -13.53
C LYS A 212 -7.84 -7.68 -15.05
N ASP A 213 -8.56 -6.70 -15.60
CA ASP A 213 -8.57 -6.44 -17.05
C ASP A 213 -7.15 -6.12 -17.58
N ALA A 214 -6.35 -5.38 -16.81
CA ALA A 214 -4.96 -5.06 -17.16
C ALA A 214 -4.02 -6.29 -17.08
N GLU A 215 -4.22 -7.19 -16.12
CA GLU A 215 -3.51 -8.47 -16.03
C GLU A 215 -3.85 -9.38 -17.23
N ASP A 216 -5.13 -9.51 -17.54
CA ASP A 216 -5.64 -10.33 -18.65
C ASP A 216 -5.14 -9.82 -20.00
N ALA A 217 -5.16 -8.50 -20.22
CA ALA A 217 -4.64 -7.87 -21.44
C ALA A 217 -3.14 -8.13 -21.68
N ARG A 218 -2.38 -8.37 -20.61
CA ARG A 218 -0.94 -8.69 -20.67
C ARG A 218 -0.65 -10.19 -20.67
N SER A 219 -1.67 -11.05 -20.59
CA SER A 219 -1.53 -12.51 -20.47
C SER A 219 -0.61 -12.94 -19.31
N ILE A 220 -0.69 -12.24 -18.18
CA ILE A 220 0.16 -12.52 -17.03
C ILE A 220 -0.38 -13.76 -16.29
N THR A 221 0.35 -14.87 -16.35
CA THR A 221 -0.04 -16.13 -15.67
C THR A 221 1.01 -16.66 -14.68
N ASP A 222 2.26 -16.20 -14.79
CA ASP A 222 3.40 -16.83 -14.12
C ASP A 222 3.80 -16.15 -12.81
N ILE A 223 3.07 -15.11 -12.42
CA ILE A 223 3.32 -14.33 -11.20
C ILE A 223 2.04 -14.28 -10.35
N PRO A 224 2.14 -14.00 -9.04
CA PRO A 224 0.97 -13.78 -8.20
C PRO A 224 0.05 -12.71 -8.79
N SER A 225 -1.25 -13.01 -8.87
CA SER A 225 -2.24 -12.05 -9.36
C SER A 225 -2.45 -10.93 -8.35
N LEU A 226 -2.19 -9.71 -8.79
CA LEU A 226 -2.40 -8.46 -8.09
C LEU A 226 -3.88 -8.23 -7.81
N SER A 227 -4.78 -8.54 -8.75
CA SER A 227 -6.23 -8.43 -8.50
C SER A 227 -6.69 -9.37 -7.38
N ASN A 228 -6.17 -10.60 -7.32
CA ASN A 228 -6.44 -11.53 -6.22
C ASN A 228 -5.88 -11.03 -4.88
N LEU A 229 -4.69 -10.41 -4.88
CA LEU A 229 -4.10 -9.84 -3.67
C LEU A 229 -4.91 -8.65 -3.15
N LEU A 230 -5.36 -7.76 -4.05
CA LEU A 230 -6.24 -6.63 -3.72
C LEU A 230 -7.61 -7.09 -3.21
N GLN A 231 -8.09 -8.25 -3.66
CA GLN A 231 -9.35 -8.84 -3.21
C GLN A 231 -9.28 -9.46 -1.81
N ASP A 232 -8.09 -9.82 -1.32
CA ASP A 232 -7.87 -10.31 0.04
C ASP A 232 -7.88 -9.14 1.03
N SER A 233 -9.08 -8.72 1.43
CA SER A 233 -9.28 -7.58 2.32
C SER A 233 -8.53 -7.71 3.65
N CYS A 234 -8.36 -8.92 4.18
CA CYS A 234 -7.63 -9.13 5.44
C CYS A 234 -6.17 -8.74 5.29
N LYS A 235 -5.51 -9.22 4.22
CA LYS A 235 -4.12 -8.86 3.94
C LYS A 235 -3.99 -7.41 3.52
N GLN A 236 -4.85 -6.95 2.60
CA GLN A 236 -4.84 -5.58 2.10
C GLN A 236 -4.93 -4.57 3.26
N HIS A 237 -5.90 -4.75 4.18
CA HIS A 237 -6.02 -3.90 5.37
C HIS A 237 -4.79 -3.92 6.26
N LEU A 238 -4.18 -5.09 6.47
CA LEU A 238 -2.94 -5.20 7.24
C LEU A 238 -1.81 -4.41 6.56
N MET A 239 -1.69 -4.49 5.23
CA MET A 239 -0.63 -3.82 4.47
C MET A 239 -0.81 -2.31 4.48
N THR A 240 -2.03 -1.80 4.30
CA THR A 240 -2.33 -0.36 4.50
C THR A 240 -1.92 0.10 5.89
N ALA A 241 -2.20 -0.70 6.92
CA ALA A 241 -1.85 -0.36 8.29
C ALA A 241 -0.33 -0.30 8.52
N ILE A 242 0.41 -1.30 8.06
CA ILE A 242 1.87 -1.40 8.18
C ILE A 242 2.56 -0.27 7.41
N MET A 243 2.15 -0.05 6.16
CA MET A 243 2.88 0.83 5.24
C MET A 243 2.52 2.29 5.39
N ARG A 244 1.31 2.61 5.87
CA ARG A 244 0.76 3.97 5.82
C ARG A 244 0.28 4.44 7.18
N LEU A 245 -0.68 3.75 7.76
CA LEU A 245 -1.44 4.26 8.91
C LEU A 245 -0.62 4.25 10.21
N TYR A 246 0.13 3.19 10.46
CA TYR A 246 0.93 3.07 11.68
C TYR A 246 2.08 4.09 11.70
N PRO A 247 2.90 4.22 10.63
CA PRO A 247 3.94 5.24 10.57
C PRO A 247 3.39 6.67 10.55
N SER A 248 2.19 6.91 10.01
CA SER A 248 1.54 8.23 10.04
C SER A 248 0.88 8.56 11.38
N GLY A 249 0.84 7.61 12.31
CA GLY A 249 0.23 7.81 13.63
C GLY A 249 -1.29 7.84 13.62
N LYS A 250 -1.94 7.21 12.63
CA LYS A 250 -3.40 7.11 12.58
C LYS A 250 -3.88 6.26 13.75
N VAL A 251 -4.72 6.83 14.61
CA VAL A 251 -5.36 6.11 15.72
C VAL A 251 -6.40 5.13 15.19
N GLY A 252 -6.45 3.92 15.76
CA GLY A 252 -7.41 2.87 15.44
C GLY A 252 -7.14 1.54 16.14
N PHE A 253 -8.03 0.57 15.98
CA PHE A 253 -7.93 -0.76 16.58
C PHE A 253 -7.01 -1.71 15.79
N TYR A 254 -5.70 -1.43 15.75
CA TYR A 254 -4.72 -2.26 15.02
C TYR A 254 -4.71 -3.74 15.41
N SER A 255 -4.99 -4.07 16.67
CA SER A 255 -5.01 -5.47 17.10
C SER A 255 -6.08 -6.32 16.42
N ASN A 256 -7.16 -5.71 15.93
CA ASN A 256 -8.21 -6.39 15.17
C ASN A 256 -7.72 -6.88 13.80
N LEU A 257 -6.76 -6.18 13.20
CA LEU A 257 -6.17 -6.59 11.93
C LEU A 257 -5.39 -7.89 12.03
N VAL A 258 -4.77 -8.12 13.18
CA VAL A 258 -3.95 -9.32 13.40
C VAL A 258 -4.83 -10.54 13.72
N LEU A 259 -5.98 -10.33 14.38
CA LEU A 259 -6.97 -11.38 14.62
C LEU A 259 -7.58 -11.94 13.34
N ALA A 260 -7.67 -11.12 12.29
CA ALA A 260 -8.22 -11.54 11.00
C ALA A 260 -7.28 -12.49 10.22
N ILE A 261 -6.02 -12.62 10.64
CA ILE A 261 -4.95 -13.39 9.98
C ILE A 261 -4.52 -14.61 10.81
N SER A 262 -4.80 -14.61 12.12
CA SER A 262 -4.45 -15.68 13.05
C SER A 262 -5.27 -16.95 12.84
#